data_AF-A0A965IVW4-F1
#
_entry.id   AF-A0A965IVW4-F1
#
_cell.length_a   1.000
_cell.length_b   1.000
_cell.length_c   1.000
_cell.angle_alpha   90.00
_cell.angle_beta   90.00
_cell.angle_gamma   90.00
#
_symmetry.space_group_name_H-M   'P 1'
#
loop_
_entity.id
_entity.type
_entity.pdbx_description
1 polymer ?
#
loop_
_entity_poly.entity_id
_entity_poly.type
_entity_poly.pdbx_seq_one_letter_code
_entity_poly.pdbx_strand_id
1 'polypeptide(L)'
;MNELVCLDLPLGGAFVDRLRRAWDDGDAVFPLDQRLPAPARALLTEAVAPTMVHDGTDDVRVGGTPVEPGDAVVVATSGSSGSPKGVVLTHDAVSASARAVHTRLNVTSADTWLACLPPAHIGGLSVVMRSIVTGTPCISVDGFSPESYDSAAAHGATLVSLVATALQRVDPGRYRTIVLGGARPPADRPPNCVATYGMTETGSGIVYDGIPLDGVELEVRDGIIHVRGPMLMRGYRNAPSTIDADGWLRTGDIGSIGADGRVSVEGREGDLIITGGENVWPEAVEASLMSHAAITDCCVVGRPDPEWGQSVHAFIVSTEDMSLAEVREHCKLTLPSHAAPKHVHRVDAIPRTALGKPRRGDLANPAE
;
A
#
# COMPACT_ATOMS: atom_id res chain seq x y z
N MET A 1 1.96 11.42 -29.95
CA MET A 1 1.77 10.23 -29.09
C MET A 1 2.01 10.71 -27.68
N ASN A 2 1.17 10.32 -26.72
CA ASN A 2 1.32 10.73 -25.33
C ASN A 2 2.50 9.99 -24.70
N GLU A 3 3.37 10.73 -24.01
CA GLU A 3 4.62 10.21 -23.45
C GLU A 3 4.38 9.59 -22.06
N LEU A 4 5.25 8.65 -21.70
CA LEU A 4 5.38 8.20 -20.31
C LEU A 4 6.64 8.81 -19.72
N VAL A 5 6.47 9.82 -18.87
CA VAL A 5 7.57 10.53 -18.23
C VAL A 5 7.90 9.88 -16.89
N CYS A 6 9.08 9.26 -16.82
CA CYS A 6 9.63 8.77 -15.56
C CYS A 6 10.19 9.95 -14.75
N LEU A 7 9.72 10.13 -13.52
CA LEU A 7 10.23 11.15 -12.61
C LEU A 7 11.21 10.50 -11.62
N ASP A 8 12.51 10.69 -11.84
CA ASP A 8 13.59 10.35 -10.91
C ASP A 8 13.81 11.53 -9.95
N LEU A 9 12.76 11.86 -9.19
CA LEU A 9 12.71 13.03 -8.31
C LEU A 9 12.18 12.68 -6.92
N PRO A 10 12.73 13.28 -5.84
CA PRO A 10 12.08 13.25 -4.54
C PRO A 10 10.76 14.03 -4.55
N LEU A 11 9.92 13.79 -3.53
CA LEU A 11 8.68 14.55 -3.40
C LEU A 11 8.99 16.01 -3.01
N GLY A 12 8.43 16.96 -3.76
CA GLY A 12 8.61 18.39 -3.50
C GLY A 12 8.00 19.24 -4.62
N GLY A 13 8.26 20.55 -4.61
CA GLY A 13 7.71 21.47 -5.61
C GLY A 13 8.03 21.07 -7.06
N ALA A 14 9.30 20.74 -7.34
CA ALA A 14 9.73 20.32 -8.68
C ALA A 14 8.98 19.08 -9.20
N PHE A 15 8.76 18.09 -8.33
CA PHE A 15 7.99 16.89 -8.66
C PHE A 15 6.53 17.25 -9.02
N VAL A 16 5.88 18.05 -8.17
CA VAL A 16 4.48 18.46 -8.38
C VAL A 16 4.33 19.28 -9.67
N ASP A 17 5.25 20.20 -9.91
CA ASP A 17 5.24 21.05 -11.10
C ASP A 17 5.47 20.24 -12.38
N ARG A 18 6.41 19.29 -12.38
CA ARG A 18 6.65 18.43 -13.55
C ARG A 18 5.49 17.47 -13.80
N LEU A 19 4.86 16.95 -12.75
CA LEU A 19 3.63 16.15 -12.85
C LEU A 19 2.50 16.94 -13.51
N ARG A 20 2.26 18.18 -13.06
CA ARG A 20 1.24 19.06 -13.65
C ARG A 20 1.51 19.34 -15.13
N ARG A 21 2.76 19.68 -15.48
CA ARG A 21 3.14 19.91 -16.87
C ARG A 21 2.89 18.69 -17.76
N ALA A 22 3.27 17.48 -17.29
CA ALA A 22 2.97 16.25 -18.03
C ALA A 22 1.47 16.11 -18.29
N TRP A 23 0.64 16.31 -17.27
CA TRP A 23 -0.81 16.22 -17.41
C TRP A 23 -1.40 17.29 -18.33
N ASP A 24 -0.90 18.53 -18.30
CA ASP A 24 -1.32 19.60 -19.20
C ASP A 24 -0.98 19.28 -20.67
N ASP A 25 0.14 18.58 -20.90
CA ASP A 25 0.57 18.10 -22.23
C ASP A 25 -0.17 16.82 -22.66
N GLY A 26 -0.98 16.22 -21.77
CA GLY A 26 -1.69 14.96 -21.97
C GLY A 26 -0.81 13.71 -21.79
N ASP A 27 0.39 13.86 -21.23
CA ASP A 27 1.33 12.78 -20.93
C ASP A 27 1.03 12.13 -19.57
N ALA A 28 1.46 10.88 -19.42
CA ALA A 28 1.38 10.17 -18.15
C ALA A 28 2.72 10.21 -17.40
N VAL A 29 2.65 10.05 -16.08
CA VAL A 29 3.83 10.05 -15.20
C VAL A 29 4.06 8.70 -14.53
N PHE A 30 5.32 8.28 -14.48
CA PHE A 30 5.80 7.15 -13.67
C PHE A 30 6.80 7.66 -12.61
N PRO A 31 6.42 7.74 -11.32
CA PRO A 31 7.36 8.14 -10.27
C PRO A 31 8.32 6.99 -9.92
N LEU A 32 9.62 7.24 -10.00
CA LEU A 32 10.67 6.28 -9.69
C LEU A 32 11.06 6.36 -8.21
N ASP A 33 11.14 5.22 -7.54
CA ASP A 33 11.48 5.18 -6.10
C ASP A 33 12.97 5.51 -5.87
N GLN A 34 13.23 6.72 -5.37
CA GLN A 34 14.57 7.24 -5.07
C GLN A 34 15.36 6.42 -4.04
N ARG A 35 14.68 5.60 -3.25
CA ARG A 35 15.33 4.79 -2.20
C ARG A 35 15.86 3.48 -2.74
N LEU A 36 15.47 3.10 -3.97
CA LEU A 36 15.98 1.90 -4.59
C LEU A 36 17.45 2.11 -5.02
N PRO A 37 18.31 1.10 -4.83
CA PRO A 37 19.64 1.11 -5.43
C PRO A 37 19.58 1.27 -6.95
N ALA A 38 20.62 1.85 -7.55
CA ALA A 38 20.66 2.11 -9.00
C ALA A 38 20.33 0.89 -9.88
N PRO A 39 20.81 -0.34 -9.60
CA PRO A 39 20.42 -1.52 -10.38
C PRO A 39 18.92 -1.82 -10.31
N ALA A 40 18.30 -1.67 -9.14
CA ALA A 40 16.86 -1.90 -8.96
C ALA A 40 16.03 -0.82 -9.67
N ARG A 41 16.49 0.44 -9.65
CA ARG A 41 15.89 1.52 -10.44
C ARG A 41 15.95 1.25 -11.95
N ALA A 42 17.10 0.78 -12.45
CA ALA A 42 17.26 0.43 -13.85
C ALA A 42 16.31 -0.70 -14.28
N LEU A 43 16.23 -1.78 -13.50
CA LEU A 43 15.30 -2.89 -13.76
C LEU A 43 13.84 -2.43 -13.77
N LEU A 44 13.47 -1.54 -12.85
CA LEU A 44 12.11 -1.03 -12.77
C LEU A 44 11.77 -0.15 -13.98
N THR A 45 12.68 0.75 -14.36
CA THR A 45 12.56 1.59 -15.54
C THR A 45 12.47 0.75 -16.82
N GLU A 46 13.27 -0.30 -16.95
CA GLU A 46 13.20 -1.22 -18.08
C GLU A 46 11.85 -1.94 -18.15
N ALA A 47 11.36 -2.45 -17.01
CA ALA A 47 10.08 -3.15 -16.94
C ALA A 47 8.86 -2.26 -17.26
N VAL A 48 8.89 -1.00 -16.84
CA VAL A 48 7.82 -0.03 -17.10
C VAL A 48 7.96 0.62 -18.48
N ALA A 49 9.17 0.67 -19.03
CA ALA A 49 9.51 1.22 -20.34
C ALA A 49 8.94 2.64 -20.59
N PRO A 50 9.33 3.64 -19.78
CA PRO A 50 8.98 5.05 -20.02
C PRO A 50 9.66 5.56 -21.28
N THR A 51 9.08 6.56 -21.95
CA THR A 51 9.69 7.19 -23.14
C THR A 51 10.62 8.33 -22.78
N MET A 52 10.51 8.86 -21.56
CA MET A 52 11.33 9.97 -21.07
C MET A 52 11.72 9.73 -19.61
N VAL A 53 12.88 10.24 -19.22
CA VAL A 53 13.32 10.30 -17.82
C VAL A 53 13.64 11.75 -17.48
N HIS A 54 13.13 12.22 -16.35
CA HIS A 54 13.39 13.53 -15.80
C HIS A 54 14.05 13.37 -14.42
N ASP A 55 15.28 13.84 -14.28
CA ASP A 55 16.10 13.74 -13.06
C ASP A 55 16.22 15.06 -12.28
N GLY A 56 15.44 16.08 -12.70
CA GLY A 56 15.39 17.39 -12.07
C GLY A 56 16.07 18.51 -12.82
N THR A 57 16.85 18.21 -13.86
CA THR A 57 17.38 19.23 -14.77
C THR A 57 16.70 19.17 -16.12
N ASP A 58 16.79 18.03 -16.80
CA ASP A 58 16.39 17.90 -18.19
C ASP A 58 15.53 16.65 -18.43
N ASP A 59 14.70 16.76 -19.46
CA ASP A 59 13.91 15.66 -19.99
C ASP A 59 14.76 14.88 -21.01
N VAL A 60 15.19 13.68 -20.64
CA VAL A 60 15.99 12.80 -21.51
C VAL A 60 15.08 11.77 -22.16
N ARG A 61 15.02 11.78 -23.50
CA ARG A 61 14.26 10.77 -24.24
C ARG A 61 14.97 9.42 -24.23
N VAL A 62 14.21 8.36 -23.98
CA VAL A 62 14.67 6.97 -23.93
C VAL A 62 13.78 6.07 -24.80
N GLY A 63 14.24 4.87 -25.13
CA GLY A 63 13.60 3.97 -26.09
C GLY A 63 12.37 3.19 -25.61
N GLY A 64 11.56 3.76 -24.71
CA GLY A 64 10.38 3.09 -24.16
C GLY A 64 9.14 3.14 -25.05
N THR A 65 8.01 2.75 -24.48
CA THR A 65 6.72 2.70 -25.18
C THR A 65 5.88 3.91 -24.79
N PRO A 66 5.14 4.56 -25.70
CA PRO A 66 4.18 5.61 -25.34
C PRO A 66 3.06 5.10 -24.40
N VAL A 67 2.26 6.02 -23.87
CA VAL A 67 0.99 5.70 -23.21
C VAL A 67 -0.19 5.91 -24.16
N GLU A 68 -1.36 5.40 -23.79
CA GLU A 68 -2.57 5.68 -24.57
C GLU A 68 -3.25 6.96 -24.07
N PRO A 69 -4.08 7.62 -24.91
CA PRO A 69 -4.79 8.81 -24.50
C PRO A 69 -5.59 8.62 -23.20
N GLY A 70 -5.50 9.60 -22.31
CA GLY A 70 -6.20 9.60 -21.02
C GLY A 70 -5.50 8.84 -19.90
N ASP A 71 -4.35 8.19 -20.14
CA ASP A 71 -3.48 7.71 -19.07
C ASP A 71 -2.92 8.90 -18.28
N ALA A 72 -2.99 8.84 -16.96
CA ALA A 72 -2.49 9.90 -16.08
C ALA A 72 -1.20 9.49 -15.37
N VAL A 73 -1.16 8.27 -14.83
CA VAL A 73 0.00 7.77 -14.11
C VAL A 73 0.17 6.27 -14.32
N VAL A 74 1.42 5.83 -14.29
CA VAL A 74 1.80 4.43 -14.14
C VAL A 74 2.47 4.27 -12.78
N VAL A 75 2.05 3.28 -12.00
CA VAL A 75 2.63 3.02 -10.67
C VAL A 75 3.09 1.58 -10.60
N ALA A 76 4.34 1.38 -10.21
CA ALA A 76 4.87 0.04 -10.08
C ALA A 76 4.36 -0.67 -8.81
N THR A 77 4.04 -1.95 -8.95
CA THR A 77 3.73 -2.85 -7.83
C THR A 77 4.66 -4.06 -7.87
N SER A 78 5.01 -4.60 -6.70
CA SER A 78 5.99 -5.68 -6.57
C SER A 78 5.52 -7.01 -7.16
N GLY A 79 4.22 -7.22 -7.39
CA GLY A 79 3.65 -8.41 -8.02
C GLY A 79 3.92 -9.73 -7.25
N SER A 80 2.98 -10.68 -7.30
CA SER A 80 3.23 -12.04 -6.76
C SER A 80 4.23 -12.85 -7.61
N SER A 81 4.53 -12.40 -8.83
CA SER A 81 5.37 -13.08 -9.82
C SER A 81 6.86 -12.72 -9.76
N GLY A 82 7.29 -11.86 -8.84
CA GLY A 82 8.69 -11.44 -8.68
C GLY A 82 9.16 -10.34 -9.64
N SER A 83 8.53 -10.17 -10.81
CA SER A 83 8.75 -9.02 -11.71
C SER A 83 7.77 -7.88 -11.42
N PRO A 84 8.23 -6.61 -11.35
CA PRO A 84 7.35 -5.47 -11.13
C PRO A 84 6.31 -5.29 -12.24
N LYS A 85 5.08 -4.96 -11.87
CA LYS A 85 3.99 -4.65 -12.81
C LYS A 85 3.70 -3.15 -12.80
N GLY A 86 3.53 -2.54 -13.96
CA GLY A 86 3.09 -1.14 -14.08
C GLY A 86 1.58 -1.04 -14.14
N VAL A 87 0.94 -0.56 -13.06
CA VAL A 87 -0.50 -0.29 -13.02
C VAL A 87 -0.80 1.02 -13.71
N VAL A 88 -1.70 1.02 -14.70
CA VAL A 88 -2.06 2.21 -15.46
C VAL A 88 -3.36 2.81 -14.91
N LEU A 89 -3.30 4.04 -14.39
CA LEU A 89 -4.46 4.80 -13.93
C LEU A 89 -4.74 5.96 -14.89
N THR A 90 -6.00 6.10 -15.29
CA THR A 90 -6.44 7.17 -16.18
C THR A 90 -6.75 8.47 -15.42
N HIS A 91 -6.83 9.59 -16.12
CA HIS A 91 -7.27 10.86 -15.55
C HIS A 91 -8.67 10.76 -14.94
N ASP A 92 -9.57 10.01 -15.58
CA ASP A 92 -10.92 9.75 -15.09
C ASP A 92 -10.89 8.92 -13.79
N ALA A 93 -10.06 7.88 -13.74
CA ALA A 93 -9.92 7.03 -12.57
C ALA A 93 -9.34 7.80 -11.36
N VAL A 94 -8.29 8.59 -11.60
CA VAL A 94 -7.70 9.48 -10.60
C VAL A 94 -8.72 10.53 -10.13
N SER A 95 -9.48 11.10 -11.06
CA SER A 95 -10.51 12.10 -10.73
C SER A 95 -11.66 11.52 -9.92
N ALA A 96 -12.12 10.32 -10.26
CA ALA A 96 -13.15 9.61 -9.54
C ALA A 96 -12.69 9.26 -8.11
N SER A 97 -11.48 8.75 -7.94
CA SER A 97 -10.88 8.49 -6.62
C SER A 97 -10.79 9.77 -5.79
N ALA A 98 -10.25 10.86 -6.36
CA ALA A 98 -10.09 12.12 -5.66
C ALA A 98 -11.42 12.68 -5.16
N ARG A 99 -12.46 12.70 -6.00
CA ARG A 99 -13.81 13.21 -5.65
C ARG A 99 -14.51 12.33 -4.62
N ALA A 100 -14.42 11.01 -4.75
CA ALA A 100 -15.03 10.09 -3.80
C ALA A 100 -14.41 10.24 -2.40
N VAL A 101 -13.07 10.38 -2.32
CA VAL A 101 -12.41 10.61 -1.03
C VAL A 101 -12.66 12.03 -0.50
N HIS A 102 -12.69 13.05 -1.36
CA HIS A 102 -13.03 14.42 -0.95
C HIS A 102 -14.40 14.47 -0.27
N THR A 103 -15.38 13.77 -0.83
CA THR A 103 -16.72 13.62 -0.25
C THR A 103 -16.68 12.81 1.05
N ARG A 104 -16.05 11.61 1.04
CA ARG A 104 -15.97 10.72 2.21
C ARG A 104 -15.36 11.39 3.44
N LEU A 105 -14.33 12.22 3.25
CA LEU A 105 -13.63 12.89 4.35
C LEU A 105 -14.18 14.28 4.68
N ASN A 106 -15.27 14.68 4.02
CA ASN A 106 -15.86 16.02 4.10
C ASN A 106 -14.80 17.12 3.96
N VAL A 107 -13.99 17.04 2.91
CA VAL A 107 -12.95 18.02 2.64
C VAL A 107 -13.60 19.34 2.23
N THR A 108 -13.07 20.45 2.74
CA THR A 108 -13.58 21.80 2.46
C THR A 108 -12.44 22.74 2.03
N SER A 109 -12.77 24.00 1.71
CA SER A 109 -11.78 25.04 1.43
C SER A 109 -10.90 25.41 2.64
N ALA A 110 -11.25 24.97 3.85
CA ALA A 110 -10.44 25.15 5.05
C ALA A 110 -9.36 24.07 5.21
N ASP A 111 -9.39 23.02 4.39
CA ASP A 111 -8.47 21.90 4.52
C ASP A 111 -7.21 22.06 3.66
N THR A 112 -6.09 21.57 4.19
CA THR A 112 -4.81 21.44 3.49
C THR A 112 -4.24 20.06 3.73
N TRP A 113 -3.80 19.38 2.67
CA TRP A 113 -3.13 18.09 2.75
C TRP A 113 -1.65 18.23 3.10
N LEU A 114 -1.12 17.31 3.90
CA LEU A 114 0.30 16.99 3.95
C LEU A 114 0.57 15.76 3.07
N ALA A 115 1.43 15.91 2.06
CA ALA A 115 2.02 14.83 1.31
C ALA A 115 3.46 14.59 1.80
N CYS A 116 3.66 13.54 2.59
CA CYS A 116 4.95 13.17 3.19
C CYS A 116 5.35 11.71 2.94
N LEU A 117 4.53 10.96 2.19
CA LEU A 117 4.82 9.59 1.81
C LEU A 117 5.44 9.55 0.40
N PRO A 118 6.28 8.54 0.11
CA PRO A 118 6.97 8.44 -1.19
C PRO A 118 5.99 8.41 -2.38
N PRO A 119 6.25 9.17 -3.44
CA PRO A 119 5.36 9.28 -4.60
C PRO A 119 5.45 8.08 -5.54
N ALA A 120 6.47 7.22 -5.39
CA ALA A 120 6.58 5.95 -6.12
C ALA A 120 5.51 4.92 -5.72
N HIS A 121 4.74 5.19 -4.66
CA HIS A 121 3.59 4.38 -4.30
C HIS A 121 2.31 5.19 -4.31
N ILE A 122 1.21 4.53 -4.64
CA ILE A 122 -0.09 5.17 -4.75
C ILE A 122 -0.54 5.87 -3.45
N GLY A 123 -0.10 5.37 -2.29
CA GLY A 123 -0.40 5.97 -0.99
C GLY A 123 0.10 7.41 -0.88
N GLY A 124 1.34 7.68 -1.29
CA GLY A 124 1.89 9.04 -1.32
C GLY A 124 1.42 9.83 -2.53
N LEU A 125 1.47 9.21 -3.72
CA LEU A 125 1.10 9.88 -4.97
C LEU A 125 -0.34 10.39 -4.98
N SER A 126 -1.27 9.62 -4.40
CA SER A 126 -2.69 10.00 -4.39
C SER A 126 -2.98 11.28 -3.62
N VAL A 127 -2.14 11.68 -2.65
CA VAL A 127 -2.30 12.95 -1.93
C VAL A 127 -1.96 14.13 -2.84
N VAL A 128 -0.93 14.00 -3.66
CA VAL A 128 -0.58 15.02 -4.67
C VAL A 128 -1.64 15.06 -5.77
N MET A 129 -2.01 13.90 -6.33
CA MET A 129 -2.99 13.83 -7.42
C MET A 129 -4.36 14.35 -7.01
N ARG A 130 -4.86 13.99 -5.82
CA ARG A 130 -6.16 14.52 -5.34
C ARG A 130 -6.09 16.04 -5.17
N SER A 131 -4.98 16.57 -4.65
CA SER A 131 -4.81 18.01 -4.45
C SER A 131 -4.88 18.76 -5.78
N ILE A 132 -4.23 18.22 -6.82
CA ILE A 132 -4.29 18.79 -8.17
C ILE A 132 -5.73 18.75 -8.71
N VAL A 133 -6.40 17.60 -8.61
CA VAL A 133 -7.76 17.42 -9.15
C VAL A 133 -8.80 18.28 -8.43
N THR A 134 -8.76 18.35 -7.11
CA THR A 134 -9.79 19.03 -6.31
C THR A 134 -9.45 20.49 -5.99
N GLY A 135 -8.25 20.95 -6.34
CA GLY A 135 -7.76 22.28 -5.97
C GLY A 135 -7.54 22.46 -4.47
N THR A 136 -7.54 21.39 -3.67
CA THR A 136 -7.26 21.46 -2.24
C THR A 136 -5.77 21.74 -2.03
N PRO A 137 -5.37 22.74 -1.23
CA PRO A 137 -3.96 23.02 -0.96
C PRO A 137 -3.21 21.79 -0.44
N CYS A 138 -1.93 21.68 -0.80
CA CYS A 138 -1.06 20.59 -0.37
C CYS A 138 0.33 21.11 -0.01
N ILE A 139 0.80 20.75 1.18
CA ILE A 139 2.18 20.89 1.62
C ILE A 139 2.89 19.57 1.30
N SER A 140 3.87 19.62 0.40
CA SER A 140 4.64 18.44 -0.01
C SER A 140 6.03 18.49 0.60
N VAL A 141 6.43 17.42 1.28
CA VAL A 141 7.75 17.27 1.91
C VAL A 141 8.41 15.97 1.49
N ASP A 142 9.74 15.98 1.39
CA ASP A 142 10.50 14.79 1.02
C ASP A 142 10.63 13.83 2.21
N GLY A 143 9.63 12.96 2.32
CA GLY A 143 9.58 11.93 3.35
C GLY A 143 8.99 12.40 4.67
N PHE A 144 8.67 11.41 5.51
CA PHE A 144 8.03 11.63 6.80
C PHE A 144 9.06 11.72 7.93
N SER A 145 8.93 12.77 8.74
CA SER A 145 9.50 12.87 10.09
C SER A 145 8.49 13.51 11.05
N PRO A 146 8.58 13.26 12.38
CA PRO A 146 7.74 13.95 13.37
C PRO A 146 7.82 15.48 13.25
N GLU A 147 9.01 16.01 12.97
CA GLU A 147 9.24 17.45 12.79
C GLU A 147 8.53 17.99 11.55
N SER A 148 8.60 17.28 10.42
CA SER A 148 7.89 17.67 9.19
C SER A 148 6.37 17.63 9.37
N TYR A 149 5.88 16.65 10.13
CA TYR A 149 4.46 16.47 10.45
C TYR A 149 3.94 17.61 11.34
N ASP A 150 4.66 17.94 12.41
CA ASP A 150 4.30 19.04 13.32
C ASP A 150 4.44 20.40 12.63
N SER A 151 5.48 20.60 11.81
CA SER A 151 5.68 21.82 11.04
C SER A 151 4.55 22.04 10.05
N ALA A 152 4.15 21.03 9.28
CA ALA A 152 3.05 21.16 8.33
C ALA A 152 1.71 21.48 9.03
N ALA A 153 1.43 20.86 10.17
CA ALA A 153 0.25 21.19 10.98
C ALA A 153 0.27 22.65 11.46
N ALA A 154 1.43 23.14 11.92
CA ALA A 154 1.59 24.54 12.31
C ALA A 154 1.41 25.53 11.15
N HIS A 155 1.60 25.08 9.90
CA HIS A 155 1.35 25.84 8.68
C HIS A 155 -0.03 25.57 8.05
N GLY A 156 -0.93 24.94 8.80
CA GLY A 156 -2.34 24.79 8.42
C GLY A 156 -2.72 23.47 7.73
N ALA A 157 -1.81 22.48 7.66
CA ALA A 157 -2.20 21.14 7.23
C ALA A 157 -3.23 20.53 8.20
N THR A 158 -4.35 20.06 7.68
CA THR A 158 -5.45 19.45 8.45
C THR A 158 -5.66 17.99 8.12
N LEU A 159 -5.15 17.53 6.96
CA LEU A 159 -5.30 16.17 6.44
C LEU A 159 -3.93 15.55 6.14
N VAL A 160 -3.76 14.27 6.43
CA VAL A 160 -2.52 13.54 6.11
C VAL A 160 -2.83 12.07 5.85
N SER A 161 -2.06 11.45 4.95
CA SER A 161 -2.04 9.99 4.81
C SER A 161 -0.81 9.42 5.49
N LEU A 162 -0.98 8.44 6.36
CA LEU A 162 0.10 7.78 7.10
C LEU A 162 -0.02 6.25 7.02
N VAL A 163 1.07 5.60 7.38
CA VAL A 163 1.11 4.16 7.67
C VAL A 163 1.11 3.95 9.18
N ALA A 164 0.72 2.77 9.66
CA ALA A 164 0.55 2.51 11.10
C ALA A 164 1.81 2.82 11.93
N THR A 165 3.00 2.52 11.41
CA THR A 165 4.28 2.80 12.10
C THR A 165 4.60 4.29 12.19
N ALA A 166 4.16 5.11 11.23
CA ALA A 166 4.32 6.56 11.28
C ALA A 166 3.39 7.18 12.33
N LEU A 167 2.15 6.69 12.41
CA LEU A 167 1.17 7.14 13.40
C LEU A 167 1.67 6.94 14.85
N GLN A 168 2.34 5.83 15.14
CA GLN A 168 2.87 5.53 16.49
C GLN A 168 3.93 6.53 16.99
N ARG A 169 4.48 7.36 16.09
CA ARG A 169 5.60 8.26 16.38
C ARG A 169 5.20 9.72 16.55
N VAL A 170 3.91 10.04 16.47
CA VAL A 170 3.39 11.42 16.43
C VAL A 170 2.14 11.58 17.28
N ASP A 171 1.81 12.83 17.62
CA ASP A 171 0.53 13.18 18.21
C ASP A 171 -0.57 13.19 17.13
N PRO A 172 -1.57 12.27 17.19
CA PRO A 172 -2.64 12.26 16.22
C PRO A 172 -3.54 13.50 16.31
N GLY A 173 -3.57 14.20 17.45
CA GLY A 173 -4.43 15.37 17.68
C GLY A 173 -4.06 16.61 16.84
N ARG A 174 -2.93 16.58 16.15
CA ARG A 174 -2.46 17.67 15.27
C ARG A 174 -3.27 17.82 13.98
N TYR A 175 -3.95 16.76 13.55
CA TYR A 175 -4.68 16.73 12.28
C TYR A 175 -6.16 16.46 12.51
N ARG A 176 -7.02 17.06 11.69
CA ARG A 176 -8.46 16.77 11.68
C ARG A 176 -8.73 15.33 11.25
N THR A 177 -7.97 14.83 10.28
CA THR A 177 -8.14 13.47 9.77
C THR A 177 -6.81 12.88 9.32
N ILE A 178 -6.55 11.66 9.77
CA ILE A 178 -5.40 10.85 9.38
C ILE A 178 -5.94 9.65 8.61
N VAL A 179 -5.62 9.57 7.32
CA VAL A 179 -5.95 8.41 6.49
C VAL A 179 -4.87 7.35 6.70
N LEU A 180 -5.24 6.20 7.25
CA LEU A 180 -4.33 5.08 7.47
C LEU A 180 -4.49 4.05 6.37
N GLY A 181 -3.39 3.74 5.69
CA GLY A 181 -3.38 2.74 4.62
C GLY A 181 -2.10 1.92 4.61
N GLY A 182 -2.05 0.97 3.68
CA GLY A 182 -0.86 0.20 3.42
C GLY A 182 -0.58 -0.94 4.40
N ALA A 183 -1.36 -1.15 5.45
CA ALA A 183 -1.28 -2.34 6.29
C ALA A 183 -2.60 -2.54 7.03
N ARG A 184 -2.73 -3.67 7.75
CA ARG A 184 -3.84 -3.87 8.67
C ARG A 184 -3.81 -2.72 9.70
N PRO A 185 -4.89 -1.93 9.82
CA PRO A 185 -4.94 -0.83 10.78
C PRO A 185 -4.93 -1.39 12.21
N PRO A 186 -4.33 -0.68 13.19
CA PRO A 186 -4.45 -1.05 14.59
C PRO A 186 -5.93 -1.02 15.02
N ALA A 187 -6.31 -1.97 15.89
CA ALA A 187 -7.67 -2.06 16.41
C ALA A 187 -8.01 -0.86 17.31
N ASP A 188 -7.07 -0.50 18.20
CA ASP A 188 -7.14 0.69 19.01
C ASP A 188 -6.49 1.86 18.27
N ARG A 189 -7.30 2.64 17.55
CA ARG A 189 -6.84 3.80 16.78
C ARG A 189 -7.53 5.08 17.26
N PRO A 190 -6.84 6.23 17.20
CA PRO A 190 -7.45 7.52 17.50
C PRO A 190 -8.71 7.77 16.67
N PRO A 191 -9.72 8.49 17.19
CA PRO A 191 -11.02 8.65 16.53
C PRO A 191 -10.95 9.45 15.22
N ASN A 192 -9.89 10.24 15.02
CA ASN A 192 -9.64 10.97 13.78
C ASN A 192 -8.84 10.15 12.75
N CYS A 193 -8.53 8.89 13.04
CA CYS A 193 -7.86 7.98 12.12
C CYS A 193 -8.88 7.14 11.34
N VAL A 194 -8.88 7.30 10.02
CA VAL A 194 -9.74 6.58 9.10
C VAL A 194 -8.94 5.45 8.46
N ALA A 195 -9.31 4.21 8.76
CA ALA A 195 -8.64 3.05 8.18
C ALA A 195 -9.09 2.83 6.74
N THR A 196 -8.16 2.48 5.86
CA THR A 196 -8.47 2.25 4.45
C THR A 196 -8.03 0.87 3.99
N TYR A 197 -8.85 0.29 3.12
CA TYR A 197 -8.48 -0.84 2.29
C TYR A 197 -8.44 -0.39 0.82
N GLY A 198 -7.41 -0.82 0.11
CA GLY A 198 -7.15 -0.47 -1.28
C GLY A 198 -5.75 -0.86 -1.70
N MET A 199 -5.47 -0.66 -2.98
CA MET A 199 -4.23 -1.07 -3.64
C MET A 199 -3.89 -0.11 -4.77
N THR A 200 -2.80 -0.40 -5.48
CA THR A 200 -2.36 0.41 -6.62
C THR A 200 -3.42 0.39 -7.72
N GLU A 201 -3.99 -0.78 -7.98
CA GLU A 201 -5.01 -1.08 -8.98
C GLU A 201 -6.34 -0.36 -8.74
N THR A 202 -6.57 0.17 -7.53
CA THR A 202 -7.78 0.93 -7.17
C THR A 202 -7.54 2.43 -7.07
N GLY A 203 -6.35 2.91 -7.46
CA GLY A 203 -6.00 4.33 -7.44
C GLY A 203 -5.81 4.96 -6.05
N SER A 204 -5.86 4.16 -4.99
CA SER A 204 -5.61 4.43 -3.55
C SER A 204 -6.61 3.63 -2.70
N GLY A 205 -7.00 4.13 -1.52
CA GLY A 205 -8.07 3.53 -0.71
C GLY A 205 -9.39 3.52 -1.46
N ILE A 206 -10.11 2.40 -1.43
CA ILE A 206 -11.41 2.20 -2.06
C ILE A 206 -12.51 1.87 -1.04
N VAL A 207 -12.11 1.46 0.16
CA VAL A 207 -12.97 1.22 1.32
C VAL A 207 -12.41 2.01 2.51
N TYR A 208 -13.27 2.75 3.23
CA TYR A 208 -12.91 3.58 4.37
C TYR A 208 -13.73 3.14 5.59
N ASP A 209 -13.05 2.72 6.65
CA ASP A 209 -13.62 2.08 7.84
C ASP A 209 -14.59 0.95 7.49
N GLY A 210 -14.21 0.10 6.54
CA GLY A 210 -15.04 -1.03 6.08
C GLY A 210 -16.17 -0.62 5.12
N ILE A 211 -16.39 0.67 4.84
CA ILE A 211 -17.46 1.14 3.95
C ILE A 211 -16.89 1.49 2.56
N PRO A 212 -17.38 0.89 1.45
CA PRO A 212 -16.96 1.25 0.09
C PRO A 212 -17.16 2.73 -0.18
N LEU A 213 -16.27 3.34 -0.97
CA LEU A 213 -16.44 4.70 -1.50
C LEU A 213 -17.66 4.79 -2.43
N ASP A 214 -18.16 6.01 -2.65
CA ASP A 214 -19.30 6.25 -3.53
C ASP A 214 -18.97 5.79 -4.96
N GLY A 215 -19.90 5.04 -5.57
CA GLY A 215 -19.71 4.43 -6.90
C GLY A 215 -18.85 3.17 -6.91
N VAL A 216 -18.47 2.64 -5.74
CA VAL A 216 -17.77 1.35 -5.60
C VAL A 216 -18.77 0.25 -5.26
N GLU A 217 -18.69 -0.83 -6.02
CA GLU A 217 -19.38 -2.08 -5.76
C GLU A 217 -18.37 -3.13 -5.30
N LEU A 218 -18.81 -3.98 -4.37
CA LEU A 218 -18.01 -5.05 -3.77
C LEU A 218 -18.82 -6.33 -3.75
N GLU A 219 -18.17 -7.44 -4.06
CA GLU A 219 -18.75 -8.77 -3.85
C GLU A 219 -17.66 -9.78 -3.48
N VAL A 220 -18.08 -10.93 -2.97
CA VAL A 220 -17.18 -12.01 -2.59
C VAL A 220 -17.50 -13.23 -3.45
N ARG A 221 -16.55 -13.66 -4.27
CA ARG A 221 -16.63 -14.88 -5.08
C ARG A 221 -15.59 -15.87 -4.57
N ASP A 222 -16.02 -17.05 -4.13
CA ASP A 222 -15.14 -18.08 -3.57
C ASP A 222 -14.21 -17.56 -2.45
N GLY A 223 -14.74 -16.68 -1.60
CA GLY A 223 -13.98 -16.04 -0.51
C GLY A 223 -13.09 -14.86 -0.91
N ILE A 224 -12.98 -14.55 -2.21
CA ILE A 224 -12.15 -13.46 -2.73
C ILE A 224 -12.97 -12.20 -2.96
N ILE A 225 -12.50 -11.08 -2.43
CA ILE A 225 -13.08 -9.75 -2.64
C ILE A 225 -12.87 -9.37 -4.11
N HIS A 226 -13.96 -9.09 -4.80
CA HIS A 226 -13.97 -8.46 -6.12
C HIS A 226 -14.48 -7.03 -5.97
N VAL A 227 -13.86 -6.12 -6.70
CA VAL A 227 -14.22 -4.70 -6.65
C VAL A 227 -14.53 -4.18 -8.05
N ARG A 228 -15.55 -3.33 -8.16
CA ARG A 228 -15.89 -2.61 -9.39
C ARG A 228 -16.12 -1.14 -9.07
N GLY A 229 -15.62 -0.25 -9.90
CA GLY A 229 -15.83 1.18 -9.68
C GLY A 229 -15.08 2.06 -10.69
N PRO A 230 -15.36 3.36 -10.73
CA PRO A 230 -14.78 4.27 -11.71
C PRO A 230 -13.29 4.56 -11.50
N MET A 231 -12.75 4.27 -10.31
CA MET A 231 -11.33 4.52 -9.98
C MET A 231 -10.39 3.35 -10.25
N LEU A 232 -10.89 2.26 -10.83
CA LEU A 232 -10.04 1.12 -11.16
C LEU A 232 -9.02 1.48 -12.24
N MET A 233 -7.88 0.81 -12.19
CA MET A 233 -6.89 0.84 -13.25
C MET A 233 -7.51 0.48 -14.60
N ARG A 234 -6.92 0.97 -15.69
CA ARG A 234 -7.23 0.47 -17.03
C ARG A 234 -6.74 -0.97 -17.20
N GLY A 235 -5.59 -1.27 -16.61
CA GLY A 235 -4.93 -2.56 -16.67
C GLY A 235 -3.45 -2.44 -16.29
N TYR A 236 -2.73 -3.53 -16.45
CA TYR A 236 -1.28 -3.50 -16.33
C TYR A 236 -0.63 -3.23 -17.69
N ARG A 237 0.45 -2.48 -17.67
CA ARG A 237 1.24 -2.11 -18.84
C ARG A 237 2.02 -3.28 -19.43
N ASN A 238 2.52 -4.15 -18.56
CA ASN A 238 3.46 -5.23 -18.87
C ASN A 238 2.96 -6.60 -18.35
N ALA A 239 1.65 -6.73 -18.09
CA ALA A 239 1.03 -7.98 -17.65
C ALA A 239 -0.46 -8.04 -18.05
N PRO A 240 -1.08 -9.23 -18.07
CA PRO A 240 -2.53 -9.36 -18.25
C PRO A 240 -3.30 -8.71 -17.10
N SER A 241 -4.41 -8.02 -17.42
CA SER A 241 -5.32 -7.45 -16.42
C SER A 241 -6.01 -8.56 -15.60
N THR A 242 -6.35 -8.23 -14.36
CA THR A 242 -7.19 -9.05 -13.46
C THR A 242 -8.63 -8.54 -13.37
N ILE A 243 -9.00 -7.61 -14.27
CA ILE A 243 -10.37 -7.13 -14.46
C ILE A 243 -11.07 -8.07 -15.44
N ASP A 244 -12.23 -8.61 -15.05
CA ASP A 244 -13.03 -9.49 -15.91
C ASP A 244 -13.88 -8.71 -16.93
N ALA A 245 -14.63 -9.43 -17.77
CA ALA A 245 -15.46 -8.85 -18.81
C ALA A 245 -16.61 -7.98 -18.27
N ASP A 246 -17.01 -8.18 -17.01
CA ASP A 246 -18.08 -7.44 -16.33
C ASP A 246 -17.53 -6.24 -15.54
N GLY A 247 -16.22 -5.98 -15.64
CA GLY A 247 -15.53 -4.86 -15.03
C GLY A 247 -15.09 -5.09 -13.58
N TRP A 248 -15.12 -6.33 -13.09
CA TRP A 248 -14.71 -6.64 -11.72
C TRP A 248 -13.22 -6.93 -11.64
N LEU A 249 -12.51 -6.16 -10.82
CA LEU A 249 -11.14 -6.44 -10.43
C LEU A 249 -11.12 -7.54 -9.36
N ARG A 250 -10.51 -8.67 -9.68
CA ARG A 250 -10.14 -9.69 -8.68
C ARG A 250 -8.93 -9.21 -7.88
N THR A 251 -9.11 -8.97 -6.58
CA THR A 251 -8.04 -8.40 -5.71
C THR A 251 -7.02 -9.45 -5.26
N GLY A 252 -7.46 -10.71 -5.13
CA GLY A 252 -6.70 -11.78 -4.46
C GLY A 252 -6.68 -11.66 -2.94
N ASP A 253 -7.40 -10.69 -2.37
CA ASP A 253 -7.60 -10.54 -0.93
C ASP A 253 -8.87 -11.30 -0.51
N ILE A 254 -8.74 -12.06 0.57
CA ILE A 254 -9.82 -12.85 1.14
C ILE A 254 -10.55 -12.02 2.18
N GLY A 255 -11.86 -12.15 2.19
CA GLY A 255 -12.67 -11.43 3.15
C GLY A 255 -14.15 -11.66 2.99
N SER A 256 -14.91 -10.91 3.77
CA SER A 256 -16.35 -11.05 3.90
C SER A 256 -17.02 -9.68 3.92
N ILE A 257 -18.31 -9.66 3.55
CA ILE A 257 -19.17 -8.49 3.65
C ILE A 257 -20.22 -8.80 4.73
N GLY A 258 -20.22 -8.02 5.80
CA GLY A 258 -21.18 -8.15 6.89
C GLY A 258 -22.59 -7.76 6.46
N ALA A 259 -23.58 -8.13 7.28
CA ALA A 259 -24.98 -7.75 7.07
C ALA A 259 -25.21 -6.23 7.11
N ASP A 260 -24.28 -5.48 7.72
CA ASP A 260 -24.24 -4.02 7.75
C ASP A 260 -23.55 -3.40 6.52
N GLY A 261 -23.16 -4.22 5.54
CA GLY A 261 -22.46 -3.80 4.34
C GLY A 261 -20.98 -3.50 4.54
N ARG A 262 -20.41 -3.76 5.74
CA ARG A 262 -18.99 -3.52 6.00
C ARG A 262 -18.13 -4.66 5.48
N VAL A 263 -17.02 -4.30 4.86
CA VAL A 263 -16.04 -5.24 4.32
C VAL A 263 -14.95 -5.49 5.34
N SER A 264 -14.69 -6.78 5.60
CA SER A 264 -13.61 -7.25 6.44
C SER A 264 -12.59 -7.98 5.58
N VAL A 265 -11.33 -7.57 5.63
CA VAL A 265 -10.22 -8.21 4.92
C VAL A 265 -9.50 -9.14 5.89
N GLU A 266 -9.50 -10.42 5.58
CA GLU A 266 -9.04 -11.50 6.46
C GLU A 266 -7.59 -11.88 6.15
N GLY A 267 -7.20 -11.87 4.88
CA GLY A 267 -5.86 -12.22 4.42
C GLY A 267 -5.71 -12.09 2.90
N ARG A 268 -4.66 -12.67 2.33
CA ARG A 268 -4.42 -12.72 0.89
C ARG A 268 -4.23 -14.16 0.43
N GLU A 269 -4.88 -14.56 -0.65
CA GLU A 269 -4.90 -15.95 -1.16
C GLU A 269 -3.51 -16.58 -1.29
N GLY A 270 -2.53 -15.81 -1.80
CA GLY A 270 -1.14 -16.28 -1.96
C GLY A 270 -0.32 -16.34 -0.68
N ASP A 271 -0.81 -15.76 0.42
CA ASP A 271 -0.16 -15.77 1.72
C ASP A 271 -0.71 -16.88 2.64
N LEU A 272 -1.75 -17.62 2.21
CA LEU A 272 -2.32 -18.73 2.96
C LEU A 272 -1.25 -19.80 3.25
N ILE A 273 -1.09 -20.16 4.52
CA ILE A 273 -0.28 -21.30 4.94
C ILE A 273 -1.20 -22.50 5.12
N ILE A 274 -0.99 -23.57 4.36
CA ILE A 274 -1.71 -24.85 4.53
C ILE A 274 -0.80 -25.81 5.29
N THR A 275 -1.07 -26.03 6.58
CA THR A 275 -0.24 -26.83 7.48
C THR A 275 -1.03 -28.02 8.02
N GLY A 276 -0.63 -29.24 7.67
CA GLY A 276 -1.33 -30.46 8.08
C GLY A 276 -2.77 -30.56 7.57
N GLY A 277 -3.08 -29.91 6.44
CA GLY A 277 -4.44 -29.81 5.89
C GLY A 277 -5.29 -28.69 6.49
N GLU A 278 -4.75 -27.90 7.42
CA GLU A 278 -5.44 -26.77 8.05
C GLU A 278 -4.97 -25.43 7.47
N ASN A 279 -5.91 -24.50 7.32
CA ASN A 279 -5.66 -23.16 6.77
C ASN A 279 -5.22 -22.19 7.88
N VAL A 280 -4.07 -21.56 7.70
CA VAL A 280 -3.51 -20.60 8.64
C VAL A 280 -3.18 -19.30 7.91
N TRP A 281 -3.83 -18.22 8.33
CA TRP A 281 -3.53 -16.87 7.85
C TRP A 281 -2.36 -16.27 8.63
N PRO A 282 -1.26 -15.88 7.97
CA PRO A 282 -0.14 -15.22 8.62
C PRO A 282 -0.56 -14.03 9.48
N GLU A 283 -1.47 -13.20 8.96
CA GLU A 283 -1.97 -12.00 9.63
C GLU A 283 -2.70 -12.29 10.95
N ALA A 284 -3.38 -13.44 11.05
CA ALA A 284 -4.05 -13.84 12.29
C ALA A 284 -3.03 -14.21 13.36
N VAL A 285 -1.99 -14.95 12.97
CA VAL A 285 -0.87 -15.30 13.84
C VAL A 285 -0.08 -14.06 14.24
N GLU A 286 0.24 -13.17 13.30
CA GLU A 286 0.88 -11.87 13.55
C GLU A 286 0.07 -11.03 14.55
N ALA A 287 -1.24 -10.91 14.37
CA ALA A 287 -2.10 -10.16 15.29
C ALA A 287 -2.10 -10.76 16.71
N SER A 288 -2.11 -12.10 16.83
CA SER A 288 -1.99 -12.75 18.13
C SER A 288 -0.63 -12.49 18.77
N LEU A 289 0.46 -12.54 18.00
CA LEU A 289 1.81 -12.31 18.51
C LEU A 289 2.03 -10.86 18.94
N MET A 290 1.52 -9.90 18.16
CA MET A 290 1.59 -8.47 18.47
C MET A 290 0.84 -8.06 19.74
N SER A 291 0.02 -8.93 20.33
CA SER A 291 -0.59 -8.69 21.65
C SER A 291 0.33 -9.05 22.83
N HIS A 292 1.45 -9.73 22.57
CA HIS A 292 2.45 -10.04 23.60
C HIS A 292 3.31 -8.80 23.89
N ALA A 293 3.41 -8.40 25.16
CA ALA A 293 4.08 -7.15 25.55
C ALA A 293 5.56 -7.05 25.13
N ALA A 294 6.26 -8.20 25.08
CA ALA A 294 7.66 -8.24 24.65
C ALA A 294 7.87 -8.23 23.12
N ILE A 295 6.84 -8.46 22.30
CA ILE A 295 6.95 -8.50 20.84
C ILE A 295 6.65 -7.11 20.28
N THR A 296 7.65 -6.48 19.68
CA THR A 296 7.54 -5.12 19.13
C THR A 296 7.31 -5.11 17.63
N ASP A 297 7.69 -6.19 16.94
CA ASP A 297 7.37 -6.41 15.54
C ASP A 297 7.34 -7.92 15.23
N CYS A 298 6.56 -8.34 14.24
CA CYS A 298 6.60 -9.71 13.75
C CYS A 298 6.18 -9.84 12.27
N CYS A 299 6.57 -10.97 11.67
CA CYS A 299 6.11 -11.38 10.36
C CYS A 299 6.00 -12.91 10.32
N VAL A 300 4.90 -13.42 9.80
CA VAL A 300 4.66 -14.86 9.69
C VAL A 300 4.69 -15.27 8.22
N VAL A 301 5.29 -16.42 7.95
CA VAL A 301 5.38 -17.01 6.61
C VAL A 301 5.20 -18.52 6.67
N GLY A 302 4.63 -19.08 5.61
CA GLY A 302 4.64 -20.53 5.39
C GLY A 302 5.93 -20.94 4.71
N ARG A 303 6.57 -22.01 5.19
CA ARG A 303 7.70 -22.64 4.52
C ARG A 303 7.33 -24.08 4.14
N PRO A 304 7.82 -24.62 3.01
CA PRO A 304 7.63 -26.03 2.69
C PRO A 304 8.11 -26.93 3.82
N ASP A 305 7.32 -27.94 4.17
CA ASP A 305 7.60 -28.86 5.25
C ASP A 305 7.23 -30.30 4.83
N PRO A 306 8.14 -31.29 4.95
CA PRO A 306 7.88 -32.67 4.52
C PRO A 306 6.74 -33.37 5.27
N GLU A 307 6.47 -33.00 6.51
CA GLU A 307 5.43 -33.61 7.35
C GLU A 307 4.10 -32.89 7.19
N TRP A 308 4.14 -31.55 7.12
CA TRP A 308 2.95 -30.70 7.20
C TRP A 308 2.53 -30.08 5.87
N GLY A 309 3.27 -30.32 4.78
CA GLY A 309 3.14 -29.60 3.52
C GLY A 309 3.74 -28.21 3.61
N GLN A 310 3.22 -27.38 4.52
CA GLN A 310 3.89 -26.18 5.00
C GLN A 310 3.95 -26.13 6.53
N SER A 311 4.98 -25.49 7.07
CA SER A 311 5.09 -25.14 8.49
C SER A 311 5.03 -23.63 8.68
N VAL A 312 4.44 -23.21 9.81
CA VAL A 312 4.29 -21.79 10.17
C VAL A 312 5.58 -21.31 10.82
N HIS A 313 6.25 -20.35 10.18
CA HIS A 313 7.46 -19.70 10.71
C HIS A 313 7.11 -18.29 11.19
N ALA A 314 7.41 -17.97 12.44
CA ALA A 314 7.28 -16.63 12.99
C ALA A 314 8.65 -15.96 13.12
N PHE A 315 8.83 -14.82 12.47
CA PHE A 315 9.98 -13.94 12.67
C PHE A 315 9.56 -12.84 13.64
N ILE A 316 10.27 -12.68 14.75
CA ILE A 316 9.90 -11.74 15.82
C ILE A 316 11.06 -10.78 16.14
N VAL A 317 10.70 -9.52 16.36
CA VAL A 317 11.53 -8.54 17.05
C VAL A 317 10.97 -8.45 18.47
N SER A 318 11.80 -8.73 19.46
CA SER A 318 11.38 -8.77 20.86
C SER A 318 12.40 -8.10 21.78
N THR A 319 11.89 -7.50 22.85
CA THR A 319 12.70 -6.88 23.91
C THR A 319 13.39 -7.92 24.80
N GLU A 320 12.91 -9.16 24.78
CA GLU A 320 13.38 -10.28 25.59
C GLU A 320 13.61 -11.52 24.71
N ASP A 321 14.45 -12.44 25.16
CA ASP A 321 14.56 -13.76 24.53
C ASP A 321 13.30 -14.57 24.78
N MET A 322 12.71 -15.09 23.71
CA MET A 322 11.48 -15.88 23.77
C MET A 322 11.73 -17.26 23.15
N SER A 323 11.40 -18.31 23.87
CA SER A 323 11.43 -19.67 23.38
C SER A 323 10.27 -19.94 22.43
N LEU A 324 10.45 -20.93 21.54
CA LEU A 324 9.37 -21.45 20.69
C LEU A 324 8.13 -21.84 21.52
N ALA A 325 8.32 -22.42 22.70
CA ALA A 325 7.22 -22.84 23.57
C ALA A 325 6.39 -21.66 24.05
N GLU A 326 7.04 -20.59 24.52
CA GLU A 326 6.36 -19.37 24.99
C GLU A 326 5.56 -18.70 23.86
N VAL A 327 6.16 -18.55 22.68
CA VAL A 327 5.50 -17.97 21.51
C VAL A 327 4.30 -18.82 21.08
N ARG A 328 4.44 -20.16 21.10
CA ARG A 328 3.34 -21.08 20.76
C ARG A 328 2.19 -21.01 21.76
N GLU A 329 2.50 -21.01 23.06
CA GLU A 329 1.46 -20.91 24.08
C GLU A 329 0.72 -19.58 24.02
N HIS A 330 1.42 -18.48 23.73
CA HIS A 330 0.77 -17.18 23.51
C HIS A 330 -0.20 -17.20 22.33
N CYS A 331 0.20 -17.77 21.18
CA CYS A 331 -0.70 -17.92 20.03
C CYS A 331 -1.97 -18.72 20.37
N LYS A 332 -1.83 -19.78 21.18
CA LYS A 332 -2.95 -20.65 21.56
C LYS A 332 -3.97 -20.00 22.49
N LEU A 333 -3.67 -18.83 23.05
CA LEU A 333 -4.64 -18.05 23.81
C LEU A 333 -5.79 -17.54 22.93
N THR A 334 -5.55 -17.34 21.62
CA THR A 334 -6.53 -16.77 20.69
C THR A 334 -6.75 -17.59 19.42
N LEU A 335 -5.85 -18.53 19.10
CA LEU A 335 -5.89 -19.32 17.87
C LEU A 335 -5.85 -20.83 18.14
N PRO A 336 -6.36 -21.66 17.21
CA PRO A 336 -6.20 -23.12 17.28
C PRO A 336 -4.73 -23.56 17.30
N SER A 337 -4.46 -24.73 17.88
CA SER A 337 -3.09 -25.25 18.04
C SER A 337 -2.32 -25.46 16.74
N HIS A 338 -3.01 -25.72 15.62
CA HIS A 338 -2.39 -25.89 14.31
C HIS A 338 -1.81 -24.58 13.75
N ALA A 339 -2.35 -23.42 14.17
CA ALA A 339 -1.89 -22.10 13.73
C ALA A 339 -0.64 -21.61 14.49
N ALA A 340 -0.33 -22.23 15.63
CA ALA A 340 0.83 -21.85 16.43
C ALA A 340 2.15 -22.13 15.66
N PRO A 341 3.12 -21.19 15.67
CA PRO A 341 4.37 -21.32 14.93
C PRO A 341 5.12 -22.62 15.23
N LYS A 342 5.62 -23.32 14.21
CA LYS A 342 6.50 -24.49 14.37
C LYS A 342 7.96 -24.07 14.50
N HIS A 343 8.30 -22.90 13.97
CA HIS A 343 9.62 -22.28 14.10
C HIS A 343 9.48 -20.81 14.49
N VAL A 344 10.39 -20.34 15.35
CA VAL A 344 10.50 -18.94 15.77
C VAL A 344 11.91 -18.47 15.49
N HIS A 345 12.01 -17.31 14.85
CA HIS A 345 13.27 -16.69 14.44
C HIS A 345 13.33 -15.31 15.05
N ARG A 346 14.26 -15.09 15.98
CA ARG A 346 14.54 -13.75 16.48
C ARG A 346 15.34 -12.99 15.43
N VAL A 347 14.88 -11.79 15.08
CA VAL A 347 15.55 -10.90 14.13
C VAL A 347 15.66 -9.50 14.70
N ASP A 348 16.66 -8.74 14.24
CA ASP A 348 16.84 -7.36 14.68
C ASP A 348 15.76 -6.43 14.13
N ALA A 349 15.27 -6.71 12.92
CA ALA A 349 14.20 -5.96 12.27
C ALA A 349 13.47 -6.81 11.21
N ILE A 350 12.18 -6.56 11.02
CA ILE A 350 11.42 -7.12 9.89
C ILE A 350 11.72 -6.28 8.63
N PRO A 351 12.14 -6.89 7.50
CA PRO A 351 12.33 -6.17 6.26
C PRO A 351 10.98 -5.65 5.79
N ARG A 352 10.92 -4.34 5.52
CA ARG A 352 9.69 -3.67 5.11
C ARG A 352 9.88 -2.96 3.78
N THR A 353 8.80 -2.85 3.03
CA THR A 353 8.70 -1.89 1.94
C THR A 353 8.79 -0.49 2.52
N ALA A 354 9.13 0.42 1.65
CA ALA A 354 8.86 1.84 1.75
C ALA A 354 7.60 2.32 2.50
N LEU A 355 6.48 1.62 2.35
CA LEU A 355 5.20 1.95 2.98
C LEU A 355 4.99 1.18 4.29
N GLY A 356 6.05 0.61 4.85
CA GLY A 356 5.99 -0.17 6.07
C GLY A 356 5.33 -1.54 5.90
N LYS A 357 4.99 -2.04 4.70
CA LYS A 357 4.52 -3.44 4.54
C LYS A 357 5.66 -4.44 4.73
N PRO A 358 5.50 -5.54 5.48
CA PRO A 358 6.52 -6.60 5.53
C PRO A 358 6.85 -7.15 4.13
N ARG A 359 8.13 -7.37 3.86
CA ARG A 359 8.62 -8.08 2.66
C ARG A 359 8.87 -9.54 3.03
N ARG A 360 7.80 -10.34 3.04
CA ARG A 360 7.82 -11.76 3.44
C ARG A 360 8.90 -12.60 2.71
N GLY A 361 9.15 -12.31 1.42
CA GLY A 361 10.17 -12.99 0.63
C GLY A 361 11.63 -12.63 0.97
N ASP A 362 11.86 -11.51 1.66
CA ASP A 362 13.21 -11.07 2.05
C ASP A 362 13.66 -11.67 3.39
N LEU A 363 12.74 -12.30 4.12
CA LEU A 363 13.08 -13.02 5.35
C LEU A 363 13.91 -14.24 4.94
N ALA A 364 15.18 -14.25 5.33
CA ALA A 364 16.08 -15.34 5.03
C ALA A 364 15.51 -16.67 5.58
N ASN A 365 15.79 -17.76 4.87
CA ASN A 365 15.82 -19.05 5.56
C ASN A 365 16.96 -18.95 6.58
N PRO A 366 16.73 -19.27 7.87
CA PRO A 366 17.86 -19.56 8.73
C PRO A 366 18.71 -20.62 8.05
N ALA A 367 20.03 -20.48 8.13
CA ALA A 367 20.90 -21.60 7.83
C ALA A 367 20.43 -22.80 8.65
N GLU A 368 20.23 -23.95 7.98
CA GLU A 368 20.00 -25.23 8.65
C GLU A 368 21.10 -25.53 9.68
#